data_AF-A0A7S8EY57-F1
#
_entry.id   AF-A0A7S8EY57-F1
#
_cell.length_a   1.000
_cell.length_b   1.000
_cell.length_c   1.000
_cell.angle_alpha   90.00
_cell.angle_beta   90.00
_cell.angle_gamma   90.00
#
_symmetry.space_group_name_H-M   'P 1'
#
loop_
_entity.id
_entity.type
_entity.pdbx_description
1 polymer ?
#
loop_
_entity_poly.entity_id
_entity_poly.type
_entity_poly.pdbx_seq_one_letter_code
_entity_poly.pdbx_strand_id
1 'polypeptide(L)'
;MEEDEGGSVLTASVCGGPKADAHLMLVCFDTPVLSYDLGANGQEPEPGISASFEFKAGGKSVKKTLQLEAMYNYFTLTLTRADPLLDLFRSKGEVTVSADKYGANSFALTGSSAAIGKVLAQCGNAKAGDDGD
;
A
#
# COMPACT_ATOMS: atom_id res chain seq x y z
N MET A 1 23.15 -25.56 -5.58
CA MET A 1 22.16 -24.86 -6.40
C MET A 1 21.25 -24.20 -5.38
N GLU A 2 21.42 -22.91 -5.15
CA GLU A 2 20.49 -22.13 -4.33
C GLU A 2 19.29 -21.84 -5.22
N GLU A 3 18.11 -22.25 -4.77
CA GLU A 3 16.85 -21.94 -5.43
C GLU A 3 16.65 -20.44 -5.26
N ASP A 4 16.68 -19.69 -6.36
CA ASP A 4 16.30 -18.28 -6.37
C ASP A 4 14.78 -18.21 -6.17
N GLU A 5 14.34 -18.37 -4.91
CA GLU A 5 12.93 -18.33 -4.49
C GLU A 5 12.31 -16.92 -4.63
N GLY A 6 13.07 -15.96 -5.16
CA GLY A 6 12.69 -14.57 -5.36
C GLY A 6 12.05 -14.35 -6.73
N GLY A 7 10.79 -14.73 -6.90
CA GLY A 7 10.00 -14.28 -8.06
C GLY A 7 10.04 -12.75 -8.22
N SER A 8 9.93 -12.24 -9.45
CA SER A 8 9.92 -10.79 -9.70
C SER A 8 8.65 -10.15 -9.14
N VAL A 9 8.80 -9.30 -8.12
CA VAL A 9 7.69 -8.55 -7.52
C VAL A 9 7.80 -7.08 -7.88
N LEU A 10 6.73 -6.50 -8.43
CA LEU A 10 6.62 -5.05 -8.62
C LEU A 10 5.90 -4.40 -7.44
N THR A 11 6.52 -3.35 -6.92
CA THR A 11 5.96 -2.50 -5.87
C THR A 11 5.84 -1.07 -6.37
N ALA A 12 4.69 -0.45 -6.17
CA ALA A 12 4.51 0.98 -6.29
C ALA A 12 4.57 1.59 -4.90
N SER A 13 5.40 2.60 -4.69
CA SER A 13 5.54 3.20 -3.37
C SER A 13 5.72 4.72 -3.42
N VAL A 14 5.32 5.39 -2.35
CA VAL A 14 5.46 6.85 -2.21
C VAL A 14 5.67 7.23 -0.76
N CYS A 15 6.67 8.07 -0.51
CA CYS A 15 6.90 8.67 0.80
C CYS A 15 6.08 9.96 0.94
N GLY A 16 5.65 10.27 2.15
CA GLY A 16 4.82 11.42 2.45
C GLY A 16 4.93 11.86 3.90
N GLY A 17 4.05 12.76 4.30
CA GLY A 17 4.13 13.41 5.61
C GLY A 17 5.18 14.52 5.66
N PRO A 18 5.24 15.27 6.77
CA PRO A 18 6.03 16.51 6.88
C PRO A 18 7.54 16.28 6.77
N LYS A 19 8.03 15.06 7.06
CA LYS A 19 9.45 14.69 6.95
C LYS A 19 9.71 13.63 5.89
N ALA A 20 8.74 13.35 5.01
CA ALA A 20 8.81 12.25 4.03
C ALA A 20 9.09 10.88 4.68
N ASP A 21 8.66 10.71 5.93
CA ASP A 21 8.92 9.56 6.78
C ASP A 21 7.76 8.55 6.81
N ALA A 22 6.56 8.96 6.38
CA ALA A 22 5.45 8.04 6.19
C ALA A 22 5.56 7.39 4.80
N HIS A 23 5.14 6.12 4.67
CA HIS A 23 5.31 5.36 3.43
C HIS A 23 4.06 4.57 3.07
N LEU A 24 3.55 4.77 1.84
CA LEU A 24 2.52 3.94 1.26
C LEU A 24 3.14 3.02 0.21
N MET A 25 2.86 1.73 0.31
CA MET A 25 3.33 0.70 -0.62
C MET A 25 2.16 -0.14 -1.12
N LEU A 26 2.08 -0.32 -2.43
CA LEU A 26 1.18 -1.29 -3.06
C LEU A 26 2.04 -2.35 -3.74
N VAL A 27 1.89 -3.57 -3.27
CA VAL A 27 2.51 -4.77 -3.86
C VAL A 27 1.41 -5.69 -4.38
N CYS A 28 1.72 -6.52 -5.37
CA CYS A 28 0.78 -7.56 -5.78
C CYS A 28 1.49 -8.86 -6.13
N PHE A 29 1.24 -9.88 -5.32
CA PHE A 29 1.57 -11.28 -5.59
C PHE A 29 0.35 -11.91 -6.27
N ASP A 30 -0.51 -12.61 -5.53
CA ASP A 30 -1.83 -13.06 -6.04
C ASP A 30 -2.86 -11.93 -6.01
N THR A 31 -2.95 -11.28 -4.85
CA THR A 31 -3.87 -10.18 -4.57
C THR A 31 -3.12 -8.90 -4.20
N PRO A 32 -3.64 -7.71 -4.57
CA PRO A 32 -2.99 -6.46 -4.20
C PRO A 32 -3.02 -6.28 -2.68
N VAL A 33 -1.89 -5.93 -2.09
CA VAL A 33 -1.75 -5.60 -0.66
C VAL A 33 -1.25 -4.18 -0.55
N LEU A 34 -1.99 -3.36 0.19
CA LEU A 34 -1.58 -2.03 0.61
C LEU A 34 -0.90 -2.14 1.97
N SER A 35 0.28 -1.54 2.11
CA SER A 35 0.99 -1.36 3.37
C SER A 35 1.21 0.12 3.64
N TYR A 36 0.99 0.53 4.88
CA TYR A 36 1.12 1.91 5.34
C TYR A 36 1.99 1.99 6.59
N ASP A 37 3.15 2.61 6.43
CA ASP A 37 4.02 3.05 7.51
C ASP A 37 3.63 4.47 7.93
N LEU A 38 3.35 4.65 9.23
CA LEU A 38 2.99 5.95 9.81
C LEU A 38 4.17 6.93 9.86
N GLY A 39 5.41 6.44 9.71
CA GLY A 39 6.63 7.21 9.92
C GLY A 39 6.89 7.52 11.39
N ALA A 40 7.81 8.45 11.66
CA ALA A 40 8.26 8.79 13.01
C ALA A 40 7.18 9.49 13.86
N ASN A 41 6.03 9.84 13.28
CA ASN A 41 4.89 10.42 13.97
C ASN A 41 3.86 9.36 14.42
N GLY A 42 4.04 8.10 14.04
CA GLY A 42 3.20 7.00 14.52
C GLY A 42 3.51 6.69 15.98
N GLN A 43 2.53 6.82 16.87
CA GLN A 43 2.62 6.18 18.17
C GLN A 43 2.85 4.67 17.96
N GLU A 44 3.84 4.08 18.64
CA GLU A 44 4.16 2.65 18.50
C GLU A 44 2.88 1.82 18.70
N PRO A 45 2.40 1.14 17.65
CA PRO A 45 1.11 0.48 17.68
C PRO A 45 1.22 -0.86 18.43
N GLU A 46 0.22 -1.17 19.26
CA GLU A 46 0.18 -2.45 19.98
C GLU A 46 0.06 -3.62 18.98
N PRO A 47 0.79 -4.73 19.17
CA PRO A 47 0.71 -5.86 18.27
C PRO A 47 -0.72 -6.42 18.18
N GLY A 48 -1.15 -6.77 16.96
CA GLY A 48 -2.46 -7.39 16.72
C GLY A 48 -3.65 -6.43 16.65
N ILE A 49 -3.44 -5.11 16.65
CA ILE A 49 -4.53 -4.15 16.50
C ILE A 49 -4.98 -3.98 15.04
N SER A 50 -6.18 -3.46 14.87
CA SER A 50 -6.66 -2.91 13.60
C SER A 50 -7.07 -1.45 13.81
N ALA A 51 -6.95 -0.64 12.77
CA ALA A 51 -7.32 0.77 12.81
C ALA A 51 -8.04 1.20 11.54
N SER A 52 -9.02 2.09 11.69
CA SER A 52 -9.71 2.69 10.56
C SER A 52 -8.98 3.93 10.06
N PHE A 53 -8.63 3.93 8.78
CA PHE A 53 -8.05 5.05 8.07
C PHE A 53 -9.01 5.57 7.02
N GLU A 54 -9.11 6.89 6.93
CA GLU A 54 -9.82 7.59 5.87
C GLU A 54 -8.81 8.08 4.82
N PHE A 55 -9.05 7.73 3.57
CA PHE A 55 -8.26 8.12 2.42
C PHE A 55 -9.05 9.14 1.60
N LYS A 56 -8.48 10.33 1.40
CA LYS A 56 -9.12 11.44 0.67
C LYS A 56 -8.26 11.91 -0.48
N ALA A 57 -8.83 11.94 -1.68
CA ALA A 57 -8.19 12.51 -2.86
C ALA A 57 -9.25 12.98 -3.87
N GLY A 58 -9.00 14.10 -4.56
CA GLY A 58 -9.87 14.58 -5.64
C GLY A 58 -11.36 14.71 -5.26
N GLY A 59 -11.66 15.10 -4.02
CA GLY A 59 -13.04 15.25 -3.51
C GLY A 59 -13.76 13.94 -3.16
N LYS A 60 -13.08 12.79 -3.27
CA LYS A 60 -13.60 11.47 -2.85
C LYS A 60 -13.00 11.07 -1.50
N SER A 61 -13.75 10.28 -0.75
CA SER A 61 -13.30 9.67 0.51
C SER A 61 -13.58 8.17 0.50
N VAL A 62 -12.60 7.37 0.93
CA VAL A 62 -12.73 5.92 1.13
C VAL A 62 -12.21 5.59 2.52
N LYS A 63 -13.05 4.98 3.36
CA LYS A 63 -12.64 4.51 4.69
C LYS A 63 -12.32 3.02 4.64
N LYS A 64 -11.20 2.62 5.21
CA LYS A 64 -10.78 1.22 5.32
C LYS A 64 -10.25 0.91 6.71
N THR A 65 -10.48 -0.32 7.16
CA THR A 65 -9.81 -0.85 8.35
C THR A 65 -8.59 -1.62 7.90
N LEU A 66 -7.42 -1.24 8.41
CA LEU A 66 -6.15 -1.90 8.15
C LEU A 66 -5.73 -2.65 9.42
N GLN A 67 -5.03 -3.77 9.25
CA GLN A 67 -4.50 -4.59 10.33
C GLN A 67 -3.01 -4.28 10.55
N LEU A 68 -2.56 -4.20 11.79
CA LEU A 68 -1.14 -4.02 12.07
C LEU A 68 -0.37 -5.32 11.87
N GLU A 69 0.65 -5.27 11.02
CA GLU A 69 1.70 -6.26 10.92
C GLU A 69 2.85 -5.88 11.86
N ALA A 70 2.85 -6.47 13.06
CA ALA A 70 3.74 -6.09 14.15
C ALA A 70 5.24 -6.32 13.87
N MET A 71 5.58 -7.17 12.90
CA MET A 71 6.99 -7.42 12.54
C MET A 71 7.63 -6.19 11.88
N TYR A 72 6.86 -5.44 11.10
CA TYR A 72 7.34 -4.27 10.36
C TYR A 72 6.70 -2.96 10.84
N ASN A 73 5.75 -3.02 11.77
CA ASN A 73 4.95 -1.89 12.24
C ASN A 73 4.15 -1.19 11.12
N TYR A 74 3.70 -1.97 10.12
CA TYR A 74 2.89 -1.46 9.02
C TYR A 74 1.43 -1.81 9.20
N PHE A 75 0.55 -0.87 8.84
CA PHE A 75 -0.86 -1.16 8.67
C PHE A 75 -1.09 -1.72 7.27
N THR A 76 -1.63 -2.94 7.17
CA THR A 76 -1.83 -3.64 5.91
C THR A 76 -3.31 -3.90 5.61
N LEU A 77 -3.63 -4.01 4.33
CA LEU A 77 -4.95 -4.36 3.83
C LEU A 77 -4.83 -5.10 2.50
N THR A 78 -5.42 -6.28 2.43
CA THR A 78 -5.65 -6.98 1.16
C THR A 78 -6.81 -6.33 0.42
N LEU A 79 -6.57 -5.98 -0.84
CA LEU A 79 -7.53 -5.33 -1.72
C LEU A 79 -8.01 -6.31 -2.79
N THR A 80 -9.15 -6.00 -3.39
CA THR A 80 -9.52 -6.59 -4.69
C THR A 80 -8.95 -5.73 -5.82
N ARG A 81 -8.78 -6.28 -7.03
CA ARG A 81 -8.28 -5.51 -8.18
C ARG A 81 -9.19 -4.33 -8.59
N ALA A 82 -10.46 -4.38 -8.19
CA ALA A 82 -11.46 -3.35 -8.43
C ALA A 82 -11.76 -2.53 -7.17
N ASP A 83 -10.89 -2.57 -6.15
CA ASP A 83 -11.14 -1.85 -4.91
C ASP A 83 -11.19 -0.32 -5.16
N PRO A 84 -12.20 0.41 -4.64
CA PRO A 84 -12.32 1.85 -4.85
C PRO A 84 -11.12 2.66 -4.34
N LEU A 85 -10.32 2.10 -3.42
CA LEU A 85 -9.08 2.73 -2.97
C LEU A 85 -8.02 2.79 -4.08
N LEU A 86 -7.97 1.80 -4.97
CA LEU A 86 -7.06 1.81 -6.13
C LEU A 86 -7.44 2.92 -7.12
N ASP A 87 -8.73 3.11 -7.36
CA ASP A 87 -9.23 4.21 -8.19
C ASP A 87 -9.01 5.58 -7.55
N LEU A 88 -9.08 5.67 -6.22
CA LEU A 88 -8.72 6.87 -5.47
C LEU A 88 -7.23 7.23 -5.70
N PHE A 89 -6.32 6.26 -5.55
CA PHE A 89 -4.89 6.49 -5.76
C PHE A 89 -4.52 6.78 -7.21
N ARG A 90 -5.33 6.37 -8.19
CA ARG A 90 -5.17 6.72 -9.60
C ARG A 90 -5.61 8.14 -9.93
N SER A 91 -6.21 8.86 -8.99
CA SER A 91 -6.54 10.27 -9.16
C SER A 91 -5.28 11.15 -9.24
N LYS A 92 -5.45 12.41 -9.65
CA LYS A 92 -4.37 13.39 -9.72
C LYS A 92 -4.28 14.18 -8.40
N GLY A 93 -3.11 14.74 -8.12
CA GLY A 93 -2.90 15.63 -6.98
C GLY A 93 -2.28 14.88 -5.81
N GLU A 94 -2.96 14.93 -4.67
CA GLU A 94 -2.49 14.38 -3.40
C GLU A 94 -3.57 13.47 -2.80
N VAL A 95 -3.15 12.41 -2.11
CA VAL A 95 -4.00 11.66 -1.18
C VAL A 95 -3.61 11.98 0.25
N THR A 96 -4.59 12.32 1.06
CA THR A 96 -4.46 12.41 2.52
C THR A 96 -4.97 11.12 3.14
N VAL A 97 -4.17 10.53 4.03
CA VAL A 97 -4.53 9.36 4.83
C VAL A 97 -4.58 9.79 6.29
N SER A 98 -5.73 9.63 6.94
CA SER A 98 -5.94 10.09 8.31
C SER A 98 -6.63 9.07 9.19
N ALA A 99 -6.27 9.04 10.47
CA ALA A 99 -6.99 8.32 11.52
C ALA A 99 -6.90 9.11 12.83
N ASP A 100 -7.97 9.07 13.64
CA ASP A 100 -8.10 9.88 14.85
C ASP A 100 -6.90 9.69 15.81
N LYS A 101 -6.43 8.45 15.97
CA LYS A 101 -5.30 8.11 16.84
C LYS A 101 -3.91 8.39 16.23
N TYR A 102 -3.82 8.41 14.90
CA TYR A 102 -2.52 8.39 14.19
C TYR A 102 -2.25 9.65 13.37
N GLY A 103 -3.12 10.66 13.47
CA GLY A 103 -2.98 11.90 12.73
C GLY A 103 -3.25 11.73 11.24
N ALA A 104 -2.63 12.58 10.43
CA ALA A 104 -2.80 12.60 8.99
C ALA A 104 -1.46 12.76 8.27
N ASN A 105 -1.27 11.99 7.19
CA ASN A 105 -0.16 12.11 6.26
C ASN A 105 -0.69 12.33 4.84
N SER A 106 0.09 13.03 4.04
CA SER A 106 -0.25 13.41 2.66
C SER A 106 0.82 12.90 1.70
N PHE A 107 0.38 12.41 0.53
CA PHE A 107 1.22 11.75 -0.47
C PHE A 107 0.89 12.24 -1.87
N ALA A 108 1.91 12.65 -2.62
CA ALA A 108 1.73 13.05 -4.02
C ALA A 108 1.38 11.84 -4.90
N LEU A 109 0.32 11.98 -5.71
CA LEU A 109 -0.14 10.95 -6.65
C LEU A 109 0.46 11.13 -8.06
N THR A 110 1.55 11.90 -8.20
CA THR A 110 2.18 12.10 -9.51
C THR A 110 2.73 10.77 -10.02
N GLY A 111 2.23 10.30 -11.16
CA GLY A 111 2.63 9.03 -11.76
C GLY A 111 2.01 7.78 -11.12
N SER A 112 1.19 7.92 -10.07
CA SER A 112 0.58 6.80 -9.35
C SER A 112 -0.25 5.90 -10.27
N SER A 113 -1.00 6.48 -11.21
CA SER A 113 -1.89 5.70 -12.09
C SER A 113 -1.11 4.70 -12.94
N ALA A 114 0.04 5.12 -13.49
CA ALA A 114 0.90 4.26 -14.29
C ALA A 114 1.60 3.20 -13.43
N ALA A 115 2.09 3.58 -12.25
CA ALA A 115 2.74 2.65 -11.32
C ALA A 115 1.79 1.55 -10.84
N ILE A 116 0.58 1.94 -10.39
CA ILE A 116 -0.47 1.01 -9.98
C ILE A 116 -0.87 0.10 -11.15
N GLY A 117 -0.99 0.65 -12.36
CA GLY A 117 -1.25 -0.14 -13.56
C GLY A 117 -0.23 -1.26 -13.77
N LYS A 118 1.08 -0.95 -13.62
CA LYS A 118 2.16 -1.95 -13.73
C LYS A 118 2.12 -3.00 -12.62
N VAL A 119 1.87 -2.59 -11.37
CA VAL A 119 1.73 -3.53 -10.24
C VAL A 119 0.56 -4.48 -10.47
N LEU A 120 -0.61 -3.94 -10.83
CA LEU A 120 -1.79 -4.78 -11.04
C LEU A 120 -1.67 -5.72 -12.24
N ALA A 121 -0.87 -5.36 -13.24
CA ALA A 121 -0.57 -6.23 -14.37
C ALA A 121 0.34 -7.42 -13.99
N GLN A 122 1.02 -7.39 -12.84
CA GLN A 122 1.80 -8.53 -12.33
C GLN A 122 1.03 -9.41 -11.34
N CYS A 123 -0.14 -8.95 -10.87
CA CYS A 123 -0.99 -9.74 -9.97
C CYS A 123 -1.34 -11.11 -10.56
N GLY A 124 -1.04 -12.20 -9.84
CA GLY A 124 -1.27 -13.57 -10.24
C GLY A 124 -0.43 -14.03 -11.44
N ASN A 125 0.52 -13.20 -11.88
CA ASN A 125 1.46 -13.51 -12.96
C ASN A 125 2.84 -13.89 -12.43
N ALA A 126 2.99 -14.09 -11.11
CA ALA A 126 4.11 -14.84 -10.57
C ALA A 126 4.03 -16.23 -11.18
N LYS A 127 4.70 -16.41 -12.33
CA LYS A 127 4.85 -17.71 -12.93
C LYS A 127 5.50 -18.59 -11.87
N ALA A 128 4.81 -19.67 -11.52
CA ALA A 128 5.48 -20.87 -11.03
C ALA A 128 6.72 -21.08 -11.90
N GLY A 129 7.87 -21.33 -11.26
CA GLY A 129 9.12 -21.59 -11.94
C GLY A 129 8.91 -22.50 -13.15
N ASP A 130 9.56 -22.14 -14.24
CA ASP A 130 9.66 -22.92 -15.46
C ASP A 130 10.12 -24.34 -15.07
N ASP A 131 9.19 -25.29 -15.02
CA ASP A 131 9.46 -26.71 -14.92
C ASP A 131 10.01 -27.13 -16.30
N GLY A 132 11.33 -26.98 -16.44
CA GLY A 132 12.07 -27.22 -17.66
C GLY A 132 12.95 -28.46 -17.56
N ASP A 133 12.33 -29.61 -17.87
CA ASP A 133 12.87 -30.91 -18.35
C ASP A 133 13.99 -31.62 -17.57
#